data_AF-A0A8T5U5T5-F1
#
_entry.id   AF-A0A8T5U5T5-F1
#
_cell.length_a   1.000
_cell.length_b   1.000
_cell.length_c   1.000
_cell.angle_alpha   90.00
_cell.angle_beta   90.00
_cell.angle_gamma   90.00
#
_symmetry.space_group_name_H-M   'P 1'
#
loop_
_entity.id
_entity.type
_entity.pdbx_description
1 polymer ?
#
loop_
_entity_poly.entity_id
_entity_poly.type
_entity_poly.pdbx_seq_one_letter_code
_entity_poly.pdbx_strand_id
1 'polypeptide(L)'
;MDDWGPYGINEGKWLIFSIGNPVEGHGYALPRNIDDLHSQRVAHLISCKTGGRYVGHIPWTTDNFTSIATDWAPKSIPVKEIVKKIIDFIKFHIEIYKKMDLPVSKVFLYSGHGGNNPLVDYTKEIQDALQLERLIISTTEGIAEDNIDRVMVELDKLSIELATKSENPRQIKRILIKILLSAAHAGHFEHSLGAALGVLDEEKLKIMNEELERDFESALNKWPPIGGLGGFLIAGGEYTEALGTKDNDIFGLWNCLKRLRTLDNGKVRVFKELGELIINLLVEYYSEIILSS
;
A
#
# COMPACT_ATOMS: atom_id res chain seq x y z
N MET A 1 -18.10 24.80 19.91
CA MET A 1 -18.98 24.36 18.83
C MET A 1 -20.00 23.43 19.44
N ASP A 2 -21.24 23.57 19.03
CA ASP A 2 -22.29 22.64 19.43
C ASP A 2 -21.95 21.22 18.92
N ASP A 3 -22.33 20.20 19.67
CA ASP A 3 -22.06 18.78 19.38
C ASP A 3 -22.96 18.28 18.24
N TRP A 4 -22.63 18.66 17.01
CA TRP A 4 -23.40 18.32 15.82
C TRP A 4 -22.78 17.10 15.12
N GLY A 5 -23.66 16.24 14.60
CA GLY A 5 -23.23 15.06 13.83
C GLY A 5 -22.53 13.99 14.68
N PRO A 6 -21.97 12.95 14.03
CA PRO A 6 -21.46 11.77 14.72
C PRO A 6 -20.02 11.92 15.27
N TYR A 7 -19.33 13.04 15.00
CA TYR A 7 -17.90 13.19 15.29
C TYR A 7 -17.59 14.10 16.48
N GLY A 8 -18.58 14.87 16.94
CA GLY A 8 -18.50 15.76 18.10
C GLY A 8 -17.23 16.60 18.16
N ILE A 9 -16.55 16.63 19.32
CA ILE A 9 -15.37 17.47 19.55
C ILE A 9 -14.15 17.11 18.68
N ASN A 10 -14.17 15.98 17.97
CA ASN A 10 -13.06 15.52 17.12
C ASN A 10 -13.20 15.99 15.66
N GLU A 11 -14.37 16.52 15.29
CA GLU A 11 -14.66 16.94 13.92
C GLU A 11 -13.62 17.93 13.39
N GLY A 12 -13.01 17.58 12.27
CA GLY A 12 -12.11 18.46 11.53
C GLY A 12 -10.77 18.80 12.21
N LYS A 13 -10.40 18.17 13.34
CA LYS A 13 -9.09 18.41 13.97
C LYS A 13 -7.92 17.81 13.19
N TRP A 14 -8.20 16.73 12.45
CA TRP A 14 -7.24 16.01 11.63
C TRP A 14 -7.33 16.44 10.17
N LEU A 15 -6.19 16.81 9.59
CA LEU A 15 -6.03 16.84 8.14
C LEU A 15 -5.45 15.50 7.67
N ILE A 16 -6.11 14.89 6.70
CA ILE A 16 -5.77 13.58 6.17
C ILE A 16 -5.26 13.75 4.73
N PHE A 17 -4.06 13.24 4.50
CA PHE A 17 -3.41 13.21 3.19
C PHE A 17 -3.15 11.77 2.77
N SER A 18 -3.02 11.57 1.46
CA SER A 18 -2.57 10.31 0.86
C SER A 18 -1.30 10.54 0.05
N ILE A 19 -0.45 9.52 -0.04
CA ILE A 19 0.72 9.48 -0.91
C ILE A 19 0.88 8.07 -1.48
N GLY A 20 1.33 7.95 -2.71
CA GLY A 20 1.61 6.67 -3.36
C GLY A 20 2.82 6.77 -4.27
N ASN A 21 2.86 5.92 -5.28
CA ASN A 21 3.75 6.06 -6.42
C ASN A 21 2.89 6.36 -7.67
N PRO A 22 3.07 7.52 -8.31
CA PRO A 22 2.25 7.89 -9.45
C PRO A 22 2.60 7.12 -10.72
N VAL A 23 3.81 6.54 -10.79
CA VAL A 23 4.29 5.83 -11.97
C VAL A 23 5.23 4.72 -11.54
N GLU A 24 4.67 3.56 -11.21
CA GLU A 24 5.42 2.35 -10.89
C GLU A 24 4.91 1.14 -11.68
N GLY A 25 5.84 0.32 -12.17
CA GLY A 25 5.51 -0.93 -12.83
C GLY A 25 4.86 -1.92 -11.86
N HIS A 26 3.69 -2.45 -12.21
CA HIS A 26 2.94 -3.40 -11.38
C HIS A 26 2.52 -4.66 -12.16
N GLY A 27 3.32 -5.02 -13.17
CA GLY A 27 2.99 -6.04 -14.14
C GLY A 27 2.08 -5.54 -15.27
N TYR A 28 1.45 -6.46 -15.98
CA TYR A 28 0.65 -6.15 -17.16
C TYR A 28 -0.81 -5.78 -16.84
N ALA A 29 -1.34 -6.33 -15.75
CA ALA A 29 -2.76 -6.28 -15.42
C ALA A 29 -3.18 -5.11 -14.52
N LEU A 30 -2.21 -4.40 -13.92
CA LEU A 30 -2.47 -3.28 -13.02
C LEU A 30 -2.03 -1.94 -13.63
N PRO A 31 -2.73 -0.84 -13.30
CA PRO A 31 -2.31 0.49 -13.71
C PRO A 31 -1.05 0.93 -12.95
N ARG A 32 -0.23 1.79 -13.56
CA ARG A 32 1.02 2.26 -12.95
C ARG A 32 0.86 3.14 -11.71
N ASN A 33 -0.35 3.64 -11.45
CA ASN A 33 -0.66 4.51 -10.31
C ASN A 33 -1.53 3.78 -9.27
N ILE A 34 -1.47 2.43 -9.20
CA ILE A 34 -2.27 1.65 -8.26
C ILE A 34 -2.04 2.08 -6.80
N ASP A 35 -0.81 2.43 -6.43
CA ASP A 35 -0.45 2.92 -5.10
C ASP A 35 -1.15 4.25 -4.75
N ASP A 36 -1.28 5.15 -5.73
CA ASP A 36 -2.05 6.39 -5.57
C ASP A 36 -3.52 6.07 -5.34
N LEU A 37 -4.10 5.20 -6.17
CA LEU A 37 -5.52 4.85 -6.09
C LEU A 37 -5.86 4.18 -4.75
N HIS A 38 -5.01 3.26 -4.30
CA HIS A 38 -5.13 2.59 -3.01
C HIS A 38 -5.01 3.60 -1.85
N SER A 39 -3.97 4.44 -1.85
CA SER A 39 -3.75 5.42 -0.79
C SER A 39 -4.88 6.44 -0.69
N GLN A 40 -5.37 6.95 -1.83
CA GLN A 40 -6.50 7.87 -1.89
C GLN A 40 -7.77 7.23 -1.32
N ARG A 41 -8.06 5.97 -1.71
CA ARG A 41 -9.24 5.25 -1.24
C ARG A 41 -9.24 5.10 0.28
N VAL A 42 -8.14 4.60 0.84
CA VAL A 42 -8.00 4.37 2.29
C VAL A 42 -8.10 5.69 3.05
N ALA A 43 -7.33 6.71 2.65
CA ALA A 43 -7.33 8.01 3.30
C ALA A 43 -8.72 8.68 3.26
N HIS A 44 -9.42 8.59 2.14
CA HIS A 44 -10.77 9.12 2.02
C HIS A 44 -11.75 8.38 2.94
N LEU A 45 -11.72 7.05 3.00
CA LEU A 45 -12.58 6.28 3.88
C LEU A 45 -12.31 6.55 5.37
N ILE A 46 -11.04 6.71 5.77
CA ILE A 46 -10.67 7.14 7.12
C ILE A 46 -11.27 8.51 7.43
N SER A 47 -11.23 9.45 6.48
CA SER A 47 -11.83 10.78 6.68
C SER A 47 -13.33 10.70 6.94
N CYS A 48 -14.05 9.87 6.18
CA CYS A 48 -15.47 9.63 6.35
C CYS A 48 -15.80 8.93 7.68
N LYS A 49 -14.90 8.09 8.21
CA LYS A 49 -15.14 7.38 9.46
C LYS A 49 -14.81 8.21 10.71
N THR A 50 -13.84 9.11 10.61
CA THR A 50 -13.29 9.85 11.76
C THR A 50 -13.80 11.28 11.87
N GLY A 51 -14.38 11.85 10.81
CA GLY A 51 -14.67 13.28 10.73
C GLY A 51 -13.44 14.14 10.46
N GLY A 52 -12.28 13.52 10.18
CA GLY A 52 -11.10 14.21 9.66
C GLY A 52 -11.35 14.72 8.24
N ARG A 53 -10.58 15.72 7.79
CA ARG A 53 -10.72 16.29 6.44
C ARG A 53 -9.74 15.62 5.50
N TYR A 54 -10.22 14.90 4.49
CA TYR A 54 -9.35 14.50 3.38
C TYR A 54 -8.99 15.74 2.56
N VAL A 55 -7.72 16.12 2.56
CA VAL A 55 -7.25 17.40 2.01
C VAL A 55 -6.72 17.23 0.59
N GLY A 56 -5.92 16.19 0.35
CA GLY A 56 -5.33 15.98 -0.97
C GLY A 56 -4.34 14.83 -1.04
N HIS A 57 -3.94 14.56 -2.28
CA HIS A 57 -2.96 13.56 -2.62
C HIS A 57 -1.62 14.21 -2.96
N ILE A 58 -0.53 13.74 -2.35
CA ILE A 58 0.82 14.23 -2.55
C ILE A 58 1.40 13.55 -3.81
N PRO A 59 1.74 14.30 -4.88
CA PRO A 59 2.06 13.74 -6.20
C PRO A 59 3.54 13.33 -6.36
N TRP A 60 4.28 13.19 -5.26
CA TRP A 60 5.69 12.80 -5.24
C TRP A 60 5.85 11.49 -4.52
N THR A 61 6.94 10.79 -4.83
CA THR A 61 7.23 9.47 -4.25
C THR A 61 8.74 9.32 -4.04
N THR A 62 9.13 8.45 -3.13
CA THR A 62 10.52 8.02 -2.93
C THR A 62 10.56 6.50 -2.96
N ASP A 63 11.76 5.95 -3.10
CA ASP A 63 11.99 4.52 -3.06
C ASP A 63 13.25 4.24 -2.21
N ASN A 64 13.33 3.06 -1.60
CA ASN A 64 14.52 2.58 -0.91
C ASN A 64 15.71 2.41 -1.88
N PHE A 65 15.43 2.27 -3.18
CA PHE A 65 16.40 1.88 -4.20
C PHE A 65 16.69 2.97 -5.22
N THR A 66 16.67 4.25 -4.82
CA THR A 66 16.73 5.40 -5.77
C THR A 66 17.75 5.31 -6.91
N SER A 67 18.89 4.62 -6.75
CA SER A 67 19.89 4.44 -7.81
C SER A 67 19.42 3.60 -8.99
N ILE A 68 18.52 2.65 -8.77
CA ILE A 68 18.02 1.69 -9.79
C ILE A 68 16.50 1.72 -9.93
N ALA A 69 15.79 2.33 -8.96
CA ALA A 69 14.34 2.41 -8.95
C ALA A 69 13.77 3.08 -10.19
N THR A 70 14.55 3.88 -10.93
CA THR A 70 14.09 4.51 -12.16
C THR A 70 13.61 3.52 -13.22
N ASP A 71 14.01 2.25 -13.13
CA ASP A 71 13.63 1.21 -14.09
C ASP A 71 12.18 0.71 -13.92
N TRP A 72 11.62 0.81 -12.70
CA TRP A 72 10.22 0.49 -12.43
C TRP A 72 9.41 1.70 -11.95
N ALA A 73 10.02 2.58 -11.15
CA ALA A 73 9.47 3.78 -10.52
C ALA A 73 10.22 5.07 -10.97
N PRO A 74 10.17 5.48 -12.26
CA PRO A 74 10.95 6.59 -12.84
C PRO A 74 10.68 7.98 -12.25
N LYS A 75 9.71 8.13 -11.34
CA LYS A 75 9.37 9.40 -10.69
C LYS A 75 9.80 9.47 -9.22
N SER A 76 10.47 8.44 -8.73
CA SER A 76 11.08 8.44 -7.40
C SER A 76 12.13 9.54 -7.30
N ILE A 77 12.10 10.28 -6.18
CA ILE A 77 13.10 11.29 -5.82
C ILE A 77 13.72 10.95 -4.47
N PRO A 78 14.92 11.46 -4.14
CA PRO A 78 15.55 11.19 -2.86
C PRO A 78 14.68 11.57 -1.66
N VAL A 79 14.70 10.74 -0.61
CA VAL A 79 13.88 10.90 0.60
C VAL A 79 13.97 12.33 1.20
N LYS A 80 15.17 12.92 1.24
CA LYS A 80 15.35 14.29 1.78
C LYS A 80 14.69 15.35 0.91
N GLU A 81 14.64 15.15 -0.41
CA GLU A 81 13.97 16.08 -1.31
C GLU A 81 12.44 15.99 -1.14
N ILE A 82 11.88 14.78 -1.06
CA ILE A 82 10.44 14.60 -0.86
C ILE A 82 9.98 15.12 0.50
N VAL A 83 10.76 14.95 1.58
CA VAL A 83 10.44 15.50 2.91
C VAL A 83 10.22 17.02 2.84
N LYS A 84 11.11 17.75 2.16
CA LYS A 84 10.95 19.19 1.95
C LYS A 84 9.65 19.52 1.19
N LYS A 85 9.36 18.79 0.11
CA LYS A 85 8.13 19.01 -0.69
C LYS A 85 6.86 18.69 0.10
N ILE A 86 6.87 17.63 0.92
CA ILE A 86 5.78 17.27 1.83
C ILE A 86 5.51 18.40 2.83
N ILE A 87 6.56 18.93 3.46
CA ILE A 87 6.45 20.06 4.38
C ILE A 87 5.81 21.27 3.68
N ASP A 88 6.33 21.66 2.52
CA ASP A 88 5.80 22.80 1.77
C ASP A 88 4.33 22.61 1.37
N PHE A 89 3.98 21.40 0.90
CA PHE A 89 2.62 21.05 0.47
C PHE A 89 1.62 21.03 1.63
N ILE A 90 1.97 20.37 2.74
CA ILE A 90 1.08 20.32 3.92
C ILE A 90 0.95 21.72 4.52
N LYS A 91 2.05 22.48 4.64
CA LYS A 91 2.03 23.85 5.15
C LYS A 91 1.10 24.74 4.33
N PHE A 92 1.15 24.65 3.00
CA PHE A 92 0.24 25.39 2.12
C PHE A 92 -1.23 25.14 2.49
N HIS A 93 -1.62 23.88 2.70
CA HIS A 93 -3.00 23.53 3.08
C HIS A 93 -3.36 23.97 4.50
N ILE A 94 -2.46 23.79 5.47
CA ILE A 94 -2.66 24.29 6.84
C ILE A 94 -3.00 25.79 6.82
N GLU A 95 -2.26 26.58 6.04
CA GLU A 95 -2.49 28.03 5.95
C GLU A 95 -3.83 28.40 5.30
N ILE A 96 -4.39 27.56 4.41
CA ILE A 96 -5.75 27.75 3.89
C ILE A 96 -6.77 27.60 5.02
N TYR A 97 -6.68 26.52 5.80
CA TYR A 97 -7.62 26.27 6.90
C TYR A 97 -7.51 27.31 8.03
N LYS A 98 -6.29 27.76 8.36
CA LYS A 98 -6.09 28.86 9.32
C LYS A 98 -6.77 30.15 8.87
N LYS A 99 -6.68 30.51 7.58
CA LYS A 99 -7.37 31.69 7.02
C LYS A 99 -8.90 31.59 7.10
N MET A 100 -9.43 30.36 7.20
CA MET A 100 -10.86 30.09 7.37
C MET A 100 -11.28 29.98 8.84
N ASP A 101 -10.37 30.24 9.79
CA ASP A 101 -10.59 30.04 11.23
C ASP A 101 -11.00 28.59 11.60
N LEU A 102 -10.49 27.61 10.84
CA LEU A 102 -10.72 26.19 11.08
C LEU A 102 -9.57 25.58 11.89
N PRO A 103 -9.87 24.72 12.88
CA PRO A 103 -8.84 24.10 13.69
C PRO A 103 -8.00 23.14 12.85
N VAL A 104 -6.67 23.23 13.02
CA VAL A 104 -5.69 22.32 12.44
C VAL A 104 -4.54 22.15 13.43
N SER A 105 -4.50 21.02 14.13
CA SER A 105 -3.38 20.68 15.03
C SER A 105 -2.78 19.30 14.75
N LYS A 106 -3.47 18.44 14.00
CA LYS A 106 -3.06 17.05 13.75
C LYS A 106 -3.08 16.72 12.26
N VAL A 107 -2.10 15.93 11.81
CA VAL A 107 -2.02 15.45 10.42
C VAL A 107 -1.85 13.93 10.40
N PHE A 108 -2.59 13.28 9.51
CA PHE A 108 -2.42 11.87 9.16
C PHE A 108 -2.05 11.76 7.68
N LEU A 109 -0.95 11.08 7.39
CA LEU A 109 -0.47 10.81 6.03
C LEU A 109 -0.43 9.30 5.81
N TYR A 110 -1.29 8.81 4.91
CA TYR A 110 -1.32 7.40 4.55
C TYR A 110 -0.56 7.15 3.24
N SER A 111 0.42 6.25 3.26
CA SER A 111 1.16 5.80 2.09
C SER A 111 0.64 4.46 1.56
N GLY A 112 0.32 4.42 0.28
CA GLY A 112 0.01 3.19 -0.46
C GLY A 112 1.24 2.47 -1.02
N HIS A 113 2.40 3.16 -1.04
CA HIS A 113 3.65 2.67 -1.64
C HIS A 113 4.67 2.29 -0.56
N GLY A 114 5.27 1.10 -0.66
CA GLY A 114 6.29 0.62 0.29
C GLY A 114 7.62 1.37 0.21
N GLY A 115 7.99 1.90 -0.96
CA GLY A 115 9.20 2.72 -1.13
C GLY A 115 9.18 4.03 -0.33
N ASN A 116 8.01 4.45 0.16
CA ASN A 116 7.85 5.60 1.06
C ASN A 116 8.11 5.28 2.55
N ASN A 117 8.36 4.02 2.92
CA ASN A 117 8.66 3.63 4.31
C ASN A 117 9.72 4.51 5.00
N PRO A 118 10.81 4.97 4.34
CA PRO A 118 11.78 5.88 4.94
C PRO A 118 11.22 7.21 5.46
N LEU A 119 10.03 7.63 5.03
CA LEU A 119 9.40 8.86 5.53
C LEU A 119 9.11 8.79 7.04
N VAL A 120 8.93 7.59 7.59
CA VAL A 120 8.67 7.39 9.03
C VAL A 120 9.84 7.95 9.87
N ASP A 121 11.08 7.81 9.40
CA ASP A 121 12.27 8.33 10.09
C ASP A 121 12.29 9.88 10.17
N TYR A 122 11.53 10.55 9.29
CA TYR A 122 11.41 12.00 9.23
C TYR A 122 10.15 12.53 9.92
N THR A 123 9.36 11.68 10.56
CA THR A 123 8.10 12.08 11.24
C THR A 123 8.33 13.25 12.19
N LYS A 124 9.37 13.18 13.03
CA LYS A 124 9.65 14.26 14.01
C LYS A 124 10.06 15.57 13.33
N GLU A 125 10.90 15.49 12.30
CA GLU A 125 11.32 16.67 11.52
C GLU A 125 10.12 17.36 10.85
N ILE A 126 9.25 16.59 10.20
CA ILE A 126 8.05 17.11 9.52
C ILE A 126 7.09 17.69 10.56
N GLN A 127 6.86 17.00 11.68
CA GLN A 127 5.97 17.47 12.74
C GLN A 127 6.43 18.81 13.32
N ASP A 128 7.72 18.94 13.62
CA ASP A 128 8.29 20.16 14.20
C ASP A 128 8.29 21.33 13.20
N ALA A 129 8.62 21.06 11.93
CA ALA A 129 8.60 22.07 10.87
C ALA A 129 7.19 22.65 10.62
N LEU A 130 6.15 21.82 10.82
CA LEU A 130 4.75 22.19 10.65
C LEU A 130 4.09 22.67 11.95
N GLN A 131 4.79 22.59 13.09
CA GLN A 131 4.27 22.93 14.42
C GLN A 131 2.98 22.18 14.78
N LEU A 132 2.94 20.89 14.45
CA LEU A 132 1.79 20.03 14.70
C LEU A 132 1.84 19.44 16.12
N GLU A 133 0.68 19.33 16.74
CA GLU A 133 0.48 18.57 17.98
C GLU A 133 0.81 17.09 17.75
N ARG A 134 0.39 16.57 16.58
CA ARG A 134 0.62 15.17 16.21
C ARG A 134 0.73 15.00 14.70
N LEU A 135 1.69 14.19 14.29
CA LEU A 135 1.81 13.66 12.94
C LEU A 135 1.83 12.13 13.00
N ILE A 136 1.05 11.48 12.14
CA ILE A 136 1.13 10.04 11.91
C ILE A 136 1.42 9.84 10.43
N ILE A 137 2.51 9.14 10.14
CA ILE A 137 2.84 8.63 8.80
C ILE A 137 2.71 7.12 8.87
N SER A 138 1.87 6.54 8.02
CA SER A 138 1.64 5.10 8.01
C SER A 138 1.65 4.52 6.61
N THR A 139 1.88 3.22 6.52
CA THR A 139 1.95 2.48 5.25
C THR A 139 1.08 1.23 5.30
N THR A 140 0.81 0.62 4.14
CA THR A 140 0.00 -0.61 4.03
C THR A 140 0.56 -1.78 4.87
N GLU A 141 1.87 -1.83 5.09
CA GLU A 141 2.55 -2.97 5.73
C GLU A 141 2.27 -3.06 7.24
N GLY A 142 1.90 -1.96 7.90
CA GLY A 142 1.74 -1.91 9.37
C GLY A 142 0.58 -2.71 9.95
N ILE A 143 -0.41 -3.16 9.15
CA ILE A 143 -1.55 -3.93 9.70
C ILE A 143 -1.15 -5.30 10.21
N ALA A 144 -0.38 -6.03 9.40
CA ALA A 144 -0.18 -7.45 9.64
C ALA A 144 0.61 -7.67 10.94
N GLU A 145 1.44 -6.72 11.32
CA GLU A 145 2.26 -6.79 12.53
C GLU A 145 1.46 -6.41 13.78
N ASP A 146 0.71 -5.29 13.73
CA ASP A 146 0.03 -4.75 14.91
C ASP A 146 -1.36 -5.37 15.18
N ASN A 147 -1.99 -5.99 14.17
CA ASN A 147 -3.37 -6.49 14.25
C ASN A 147 -3.52 -7.95 13.80
N ILE A 148 -2.47 -8.76 13.94
CA ILE A 148 -2.46 -10.14 13.43
C ILE A 148 -3.66 -10.96 13.92
N ASP A 149 -4.07 -10.82 15.19
CA ASP A 149 -5.19 -11.57 15.74
C ASP A 149 -6.52 -11.23 15.05
N ARG A 150 -6.76 -9.92 14.82
CA ARG A 150 -7.96 -9.44 14.11
C ARG A 150 -7.94 -9.89 12.66
N VAL A 151 -6.79 -9.78 11.99
CA VAL A 151 -6.59 -10.28 10.61
C VAL A 151 -6.93 -11.76 10.54
N MET A 152 -6.43 -12.57 11.48
CA MET A 152 -6.64 -14.03 11.48
C MET A 152 -8.10 -14.44 11.68
N VAL A 153 -8.86 -13.70 12.49
CA VAL A 153 -10.31 -13.90 12.69
C VAL A 153 -11.09 -13.55 11.42
N GLU A 154 -10.78 -12.42 10.78
CA GLU A 154 -11.48 -12.04 9.55
C GLU A 154 -11.12 -12.97 8.37
N LEU A 155 -9.89 -13.47 8.31
CA LEU A 155 -9.50 -14.49 7.34
C LEU A 155 -10.22 -15.83 7.55
N ASP A 156 -10.54 -16.20 8.79
CA ASP A 156 -11.38 -17.38 9.05
C ASP A 156 -12.75 -17.22 8.41
N LYS A 157 -13.42 -16.08 8.65
CA LYS A 157 -14.73 -15.77 8.07
C LYS A 157 -14.68 -15.76 6.55
N LEU A 158 -13.74 -14.99 5.98
CA LEU A 158 -13.57 -14.88 4.55
C LEU A 158 -13.29 -16.24 3.88
N SER A 159 -12.50 -17.10 4.54
CA SER A 159 -12.22 -18.42 3.99
C SER A 159 -13.44 -19.35 3.92
N ILE A 160 -14.42 -19.16 4.82
CA ILE A 160 -15.69 -19.88 4.80
C ILE A 160 -16.57 -19.36 3.67
N GLU A 161 -16.61 -18.04 3.47
CA GLU A 161 -17.40 -17.39 2.42
C GLU A 161 -16.91 -17.75 1.02
N LEU A 162 -15.58 -17.78 0.82
CA LEU A 162 -14.97 -18.10 -0.46
C LEU A 162 -14.96 -19.59 -0.81
N ALA A 163 -15.15 -20.48 0.17
CA ALA A 163 -15.09 -21.91 -0.08
C ALA A 163 -16.27 -22.38 -0.93
N THR A 164 -15.97 -22.91 -2.11
CA THR A 164 -16.97 -23.62 -2.92
C THR A 164 -17.33 -24.98 -2.31
N LYS A 165 -18.41 -25.63 -2.78
CA LYS A 165 -18.82 -26.97 -2.29
C LYS A 165 -17.70 -28.03 -2.37
N SER A 166 -16.74 -27.85 -3.27
CA SER A 166 -15.61 -28.75 -3.50
C SER A 166 -14.32 -28.34 -2.78
N GLU A 167 -14.27 -27.15 -2.18
CA GLU A 167 -13.05 -26.61 -1.55
C GLU A 167 -13.16 -26.60 -0.02
N ASN A 168 -12.04 -26.87 0.64
CA ASN A 168 -11.97 -26.82 2.10
C ASN A 168 -11.64 -25.38 2.56
N PRO A 169 -12.46 -24.74 3.42
CA PRO A 169 -12.17 -23.41 3.97
C PRO A 169 -10.76 -23.28 4.57
N ARG A 170 -10.25 -24.34 5.22
CA ARG A 170 -8.88 -24.35 5.77
C ARG A 170 -7.80 -24.22 4.69
N GLN A 171 -8.04 -24.76 3.50
CA GLN A 171 -7.12 -24.61 2.37
C GLN A 171 -7.15 -23.19 1.83
N ILE A 172 -8.35 -22.61 1.67
CA ILE A 172 -8.51 -21.21 1.27
C ILE A 172 -7.83 -20.28 2.28
N LYS A 173 -8.09 -20.43 3.58
CA LYS A 173 -7.42 -19.64 4.63
C LYS A 173 -5.90 -19.68 4.51
N ARG A 174 -5.33 -20.87 4.31
CA ARG A 174 -3.86 -21.03 4.14
C ARG A 174 -3.35 -20.29 2.91
N ILE A 175 -4.11 -20.24 1.82
CA ILE A 175 -3.77 -19.47 0.63
C ILE A 175 -3.81 -17.97 0.94
N LEU A 176 -4.88 -17.47 1.55
CA LEU A 176 -5.02 -16.06 1.92
C LEU A 176 -3.90 -15.60 2.86
N ILE A 177 -3.55 -16.39 3.88
CA ILE A 177 -2.41 -16.12 4.76
C ILE A 177 -1.09 -16.05 3.96
N LYS A 178 -0.85 -16.97 3.03
CA LYS A 178 0.37 -16.94 2.20
C LYS A 178 0.44 -15.70 1.33
N ILE A 179 -0.70 -15.22 0.83
CA ILE A 179 -0.79 -13.97 0.05
C ILE A 179 -0.44 -12.78 0.94
N LEU A 180 -1.00 -12.70 2.15
CA LEU A 180 -0.73 -11.58 3.07
C LEU A 180 0.70 -11.56 3.60
N LEU A 181 1.33 -12.73 3.79
CA LEU A 181 2.71 -12.84 4.23
C LEU A 181 3.73 -12.80 3.08
N SER A 182 3.28 -12.60 1.84
CA SER A 182 4.18 -12.30 0.73
C SER A 182 4.39 -10.78 0.65
N ALA A 183 5.62 -10.32 0.44
CA ALA A 183 5.84 -8.88 0.20
C ALA A 183 4.97 -8.44 -0.98
N ALA A 184 4.37 -7.25 -0.86
CA ALA A 184 3.15 -6.89 -1.59
C ALA A 184 3.34 -6.63 -3.10
N HIS A 185 4.56 -6.29 -3.52
CA HIS A 185 4.77 -5.66 -4.83
C HIS A 185 4.48 -6.56 -6.03
N ALA A 186 3.57 -6.09 -6.88
CA ALA A 186 3.07 -6.67 -8.12
C ALA A 186 2.73 -8.18 -8.02
N GLY A 187 2.28 -8.62 -6.85
CA GLY A 187 1.97 -10.01 -6.54
C GLY A 187 0.47 -10.26 -6.37
N HIS A 188 0.12 -11.39 -5.75
CA HIS A 188 -1.27 -11.76 -5.45
C HIS A 188 -2.02 -10.69 -4.65
N PHE A 189 -1.32 -10.05 -3.71
CA PHE A 189 -1.90 -9.06 -2.80
C PHE A 189 -2.34 -7.80 -3.54
N GLU A 190 -1.45 -7.14 -4.27
CA GLU A 190 -1.78 -5.92 -5.01
C GLU A 190 -2.75 -6.15 -6.16
N HIS A 191 -2.73 -7.33 -6.80
CA HIS A 191 -3.76 -7.66 -7.79
C HIS A 191 -5.13 -7.85 -7.14
N SER A 192 -5.19 -8.38 -5.92
CA SER A 192 -6.41 -8.45 -5.12
C SER A 192 -6.91 -7.06 -4.70
N LEU A 193 -5.99 -6.14 -4.34
CA LEU A 193 -6.33 -4.73 -4.12
C LEU A 193 -6.84 -4.06 -5.40
N GLY A 194 -6.18 -4.27 -6.54
CA GLY A 194 -6.63 -3.75 -7.83
C GLY A 194 -8.02 -4.24 -8.23
N ALA A 195 -8.34 -5.51 -7.93
CA ALA A 195 -9.68 -6.05 -8.12
C ALA A 195 -10.71 -5.38 -7.20
N ALA A 196 -10.37 -5.17 -5.93
CA ALA A 196 -11.23 -4.47 -4.96
C ALA A 196 -11.50 -3.01 -5.36
N LEU A 197 -10.50 -2.34 -5.93
CA LEU A 197 -10.61 -0.97 -6.46
C LEU A 197 -11.31 -0.91 -7.82
N GLY A 198 -11.56 -2.05 -8.48
CA GLY A 198 -12.20 -2.12 -9.79
C GLY A 198 -11.31 -1.66 -10.95
N VAL A 199 -9.99 -1.75 -10.80
CA VAL A 199 -9.00 -1.29 -11.79
C VAL A 199 -8.12 -2.40 -12.34
N LEU A 200 -8.31 -3.64 -11.89
CA LEU A 200 -7.65 -4.82 -12.45
C LEU A 200 -8.18 -5.10 -13.86
N ASP A 201 -7.28 -5.22 -14.82
CA ASP A 201 -7.58 -5.66 -16.18
C ASP A 201 -7.55 -7.19 -16.25
N GLU A 202 -8.74 -7.81 -16.17
CA GLU A 202 -8.87 -9.27 -16.12
C GLU A 202 -8.36 -9.98 -17.40
N GLU A 203 -8.51 -9.35 -18.57
CA GLU A 203 -8.01 -9.90 -19.83
C GLU A 203 -6.48 -9.92 -19.83
N LYS A 204 -5.85 -8.82 -19.41
CA LYS A 204 -4.40 -8.76 -19.27
C LYS A 204 -3.87 -9.70 -18.19
N LEU A 205 -4.59 -9.86 -17.07
CA LEU A 205 -4.24 -10.84 -16.05
C LEU A 205 -4.25 -12.26 -16.62
N LYS A 206 -5.26 -12.60 -17.41
CA LYS A 206 -5.34 -13.91 -18.08
C LYS A 206 -4.15 -14.14 -19.00
N ILE A 207 -3.84 -13.19 -19.89
CA ILE A 207 -2.68 -13.26 -20.79
C ILE A 207 -1.38 -13.40 -19.99
N MET A 208 -1.22 -12.62 -18.93
CA MET A 208 -0.03 -12.65 -18.07
C MET A 208 0.14 -14.00 -17.38
N ASN A 209 -0.95 -14.59 -16.88
CA ASN A 209 -0.95 -15.91 -16.25
C ASN A 209 -0.69 -17.06 -17.24
N GLU A 210 -1.21 -16.98 -18.47
CA GLU A 210 -0.92 -17.95 -19.53
C GLU A 210 0.57 -17.95 -19.90
N GLU A 211 1.20 -16.77 -19.93
CA GLU A 211 2.63 -16.64 -20.18
C GLU A 211 3.46 -17.16 -19.00
N LEU A 212 3.09 -16.85 -17.75
CA LEU A 212 3.74 -17.37 -16.54
C LEU A 212 3.69 -18.90 -16.46
N GLU A 213 2.56 -19.51 -16.85
CA GLU A 213 2.39 -20.96 -16.88
C GLU A 213 3.19 -21.62 -18.02
N ARG A 214 3.29 -20.95 -19.18
CA ARG A 214 4.06 -21.45 -20.33
C ARG A 214 5.57 -21.37 -20.11
N ASP A 215 6.06 -20.22 -19.67
CA ASP A 215 7.49 -19.95 -19.44
C ASP A 215 7.64 -18.83 -18.40
N PHE A 216 7.81 -19.26 -17.14
CA PHE A 216 7.88 -18.36 -15.99
C PHE A 216 9.00 -17.32 -16.09
N GLU A 217 10.20 -17.71 -16.54
CA GLU A 217 11.34 -16.80 -16.63
C GLU A 217 11.18 -15.83 -17.80
N SER A 218 10.71 -16.31 -18.95
CA SER A 218 10.39 -15.43 -20.08
C SER A 218 9.29 -14.42 -19.73
N ALA A 219 8.29 -14.81 -18.95
CA ALA A 219 7.22 -13.91 -18.51
C ALA A 219 7.75 -12.81 -17.56
N LEU A 220 8.64 -13.16 -16.62
CA LEU A 220 9.29 -12.19 -15.75
C LEU A 220 10.19 -11.23 -16.52
N ASN A 221 10.91 -11.69 -17.55
CA ASN A 221 11.69 -10.78 -18.40
C ASN A 221 10.80 -9.81 -19.19
N LYS A 222 9.60 -10.25 -19.59
CA LYS A 222 8.64 -9.42 -20.32
C LYS A 222 7.95 -8.40 -19.41
N TRP A 223 7.68 -8.76 -18.17
CA TRP A 223 7.08 -7.89 -17.16
C TRP A 223 7.86 -7.96 -15.83
N PRO A 224 9.05 -7.32 -15.78
CA PRO A 224 9.98 -7.44 -14.66
C PRO A 224 9.43 -7.14 -13.26
N PRO A 225 8.47 -6.22 -13.07
CA PRO A 225 7.97 -5.91 -11.74
C PRO A 225 7.21 -7.05 -11.05
N ILE A 226 6.62 -7.99 -11.79
CA ILE A 226 5.76 -9.04 -11.23
C ILE A 226 6.51 -9.87 -10.17
N GLY A 227 5.82 -10.19 -9.08
CA GLY A 227 6.36 -11.05 -8.03
C GLY A 227 7.50 -10.39 -7.25
N GLY A 228 7.34 -9.11 -6.93
CA GLY A 228 8.31 -8.35 -6.16
C GLY A 228 9.58 -8.06 -6.94
N LEU A 229 9.44 -7.44 -8.13
CA LEU A 229 10.57 -7.11 -9.00
C LEU A 229 11.31 -8.37 -9.51
N GLY A 230 10.58 -9.47 -9.70
CA GLY A 230 11.14 -10.79 -9.96
C GLY A 230 12.06 -10.86 -11.18
N GLY A 231 11.74 -10.14 -12.26
CA GLY A 231 12.61 -10.08 -13.44
C GLY A 231 13.94 -9.38 -13.16
N PHE A 232 13.91 -8.31 -12.37
CA PHE A 232 15.13 -7.58 -11.96
C PHE A 232 16.00 -8.43 -11.02
N LEU A 233 15.37 -9.15 -10.08
CA LEU A 233 16.07 -10.07 -9.18
C LEU A 233 16.78 -11.19 -9.94
N ILE A 234 16.15 -11.74 -10.98
CA ILE A 234 16.73 -12.81 -11.80
C ILE A 234 17.85 -12.28 -12.71
N ALA A 235 17.74 -11.04 -13.19
CA ALA A 235 18.77 -10.42 -14.02
C ALA A 235 20.12 -10.28 -13.28
N GLY A 236 20.10 -10.15 -11.95
CA GLY A 236 21.32 -10.08 -11.14
C GLY A 236 22.02 -8.72 -11.20
N GLY A 237 23.30 -8.69 -10.84
CA GLY A 237 24.13 -7.48 -10.89
C GLY A 237 23.68 -6.39 -9.91
N GLU A 238 23.58 -5.15 -10.38
CA GLU A 238 23.22 -3.98 -9.58
C GLU A 238 21.86 -4.12 -8.86
N TYR A 239 20.92 -4.86 -9.45
CA TYR A 239 19.62 -5.13 -8.83
C TYR A 239 19.75 -5.99 -7.58
N THR A 240 20.56 -7.05 -7.60
CA THR A 240 20.75 -7.92 -6.43
C THR A 240 21.54 -7.21 -5.33
N GLU A 241 22.47 -6.33 -5.70
CA GLU A 241 23.23 -5.52 -4.74
C GLU A 241 22.33 -4.52 -3.99
N ALA A 242 21.36 -3.92 -4.69
CA ALA A 242 20.44 -2.95 -4.11
C ALA A 242 19.21 -3.57 -3.43
N LEU A 243 18.56 -4.56 -4.06
CA LEU A 243 17.32 -5.20 -3.62
C LEU A 243 17.55 -6.34 -2.60
N GLY A 244 18.80 -6.74 -2.39
CA GLY A 244 19.16 -7.86 -1.52
C GLY A 244 19.24 -9.21 -2.24
N THR A 245 19.71 -10.21 -1.51
CA THR A 245 19.97 -11.56 -2.03
C THR A 245 18.95 -12.56 -1.50
N LYS A 246 18.92 -13.78 -2.08
CA LYS A 246 18.08 -14.88 -1.57
C LYS A 246 18.33 -15.19 -0.09
N ASP A 247 19.57 -15.02 0.37
CA ASP A 247 19.98 -15.30 1.74
C ASP A 247 19.82 -14.08 2.67
N ASN A 248 19.62 -12.89 2.09
CA ASN A 248 19.45 -11.63 2.80
C ASN A 248 18.30 -10.81 2.17
N ASP A 249 17.08 -11.33 2.33
CA ASP A 249 15.85 -10.79 1.75
C ASP A 249 15.24 -9.68 2.65
N ILE A 250 16.03 -8.64 2.94
CA ILE A 250 15.66 -7.59 3.91
C ILE A 250 14.41 -6.80 3.49
N PHE A 251 14.06 -6.81 2.20
CA PHE A 251 12.87 -6.15 1.66
C PHE A 251 11.75 -7.13 1.26
N GLY A 252 11.93 -8.43 1.51
CA GLY A 252 10.91 -9.47 1.24
C GLY A 252 10.63 -9.76 -0.24
N LEU A 253 11.39 -9.17 -1.17
CA LEU A 253 11.19 -9.29 -2.61
C LEU A 253 11.46 -10.72 -3.13
N TRP A 254 12.48 -11.40 -2.58
CA TRP A 254 12.73 -12.80 -2.92
C TRP A 254 11.64 -13.73 -2.38
N ASN A 255 11.08 -13.43 -1.20
CA ASN A 255 9.90 -14.11 -0.68
C ASN A 255 8.70 -13.88 -1.61
N CYS A 256 8.49 -12.68 -2.14
CA CYS A 256 7.42 -12.44 -3.12
C CYS A 256 7.60 -13.30 -4.38
N LEU A 257 8.79 -13.31 -4.98
CA LEU A 257 9.10 -14.13 -6.15
C LEU A 257 8.89 -15.62 -5.88
N LYS A 258 9.35 -16.11 -4.72
CA LYS A 258 9.16 -17.50 -4.29
C LYS A 258 7.68 -17.83 -4.12
N ARG A 259 6.89 -16.91 -3.56
CA ARG A 259 5.44 -17.11 -3.33
C ARG A 259 4.71 -17.14 -4.66
N LEU A 260 4.98 -16.21 -5.57
CA LEU A 260 4.44 -16.25 -6.92
C LEU A 260 4.72 -17.60 -7.59
N ARG A 261 5.97 -18.06 -7.56
CA ARG A 261 6.36 -19.34 -8.20
C ARG A 261 5.67 -20.56 -7.61
N THR A 262 5.39 -20.55 -6.30
CA THR A 262 4.91 -21.73 -5.57
C THR A 262 3.40 -21.72 -5.30
N LEU A 263 2.75 -20.56 -5.35
CA LEU A 263 1.31 -20.43 -5.24
C LEU A 263 0.68 -20.61 -6.61
N ASP A 264 -0.43 -21.35 -6.68
CA ASP A 264 -1.27 -21.49 -7.88
C ASP A 264 -0.50 -21.86 -9.18
N ASN A 265 0.53 -22.69 -9.03
CA ASN A 265 1.41 -23.15 -10.12
C ASN A 265 2.11 -22.01 -10.88
N GLY A 266 2.51 -20.94 -10.18
CA GLY A 266 3.26 -19.84 -10.80
C GLY A 266 2.38 -18.69 -11.31
N LYS A 267 1.06 -18.78 -11.14
CA LYS A 267 0.10 -17.77 -11.60
C LYS A 267 -0.26 -16.78 -10.51
N VAL A 268 -0.55 -15.54 -10.90
CA VAL A 268 -1.14 -14.55 -10.02
C VAL A 268 -2.59 -14.91 -9.74
N ARG A 269 -2.82 -15.51 -8.56
CA ARG A 269 -4.15 -15.72 -7.99
C ARG A 269 -4.69 -14.47 -7.30
N VAL A 270 -5.91 -14.07 -7.64
CA VAL A 270 -6.57 -12.83 -7.19
C VAL A 270 -7.82 -13.18 -6.39
N PHE A 271 -8.01 -12.50 -5.25
CA PHE A 271 -9.21 -12.58 -4.43
C PHE A 271 -9.72 -11.17 -4.15
N LYS A 272 -10.75 -10.73 -4.88
CA LYS A 272 -11.29 -9.37 -4.72
C LYS A 272 -11.69 -9.07 -3.27
N GLU A 273 -12.33 -10.03 -2.62
CA GLU A 273 -12.82 -9.98 -1.25
C GLU A 273 -11.67 -9.86 -0.25
N LEU A 274 -10.48 -10.41 -0.56
CA LEU A 274 -9.28 -10.20 0.26
C LEU A 274 -8.82 -8.73 0.16
N GLY A 275 -8.83 -8.14 -1.04
CA GLY A 275 -8.49 -6.73 -1.21
C GLY A 275 -9.46 -5.81 -0.45
N GLU A 276 -10.76 -6.10 -0.53
CA GLU A 276 -11.79 -5.37 0.23
C GLU A 276 -11.60 -5.50 1.74
N LEU A 277 -11.34 -6.71 2.23
CA LEU A 277 -11.07 -6.97 3.63
C LEU A 277 -9.88 -6.14 4.13
N ILE A 278 -8.79 -6.08 3.38
CA ILE A 278 -7.59 -5.36 3.78
C ILE A 278 -7.82 -3.85 3.81
N ILE A 279 -8.49 -3.29 2.80
CA ILE A 279 -8.88 -1.88 2.80
C ILE A 279 -9.73 -1.57 4.04
N ASN A 280 -10.69 -2.43 4.38
CA ASN A 280 -11.52 -2.23 5.57
C ASN A 280 -10.69 -2.29 6.86
N LEU A 281 -9.79 -3.27 7.00
CA LEU A 281 -8.93 -3.37 8.18
C LEU A 281 -8.01 -2.14 8.33
N LEU A 282 -7.49 -1.57 7.24
CA LEU A 282 -6.72 -0.31 7.24
C LEU A 282 -7.54 0.85 7.74
N VAL A 283 -8.76 0.98 7.22
CA VAL A 283 -9.66 2.06 7.60
C VAL A 283 -10.04 1.94 9.08
N GLU A 284 -10.39 0.74 9.55
CA GLU A 284 -10.72 0.51 10.96
C GLU A 284 -9.54 0.85 11.88
N TYR A 285 -8.37 0.25 11.64
CA TYR A 285 -7.20 0.40 12.50
C TYR A 285 -6.77 1.87 12.63
N TYR A 286 -6.58 2.57 11.51
CA TYR A 286 -6.13 3.95 11.57
C TYR A 286 -7.22 4.91 12.06
N SER A 287 -8.50 4.58 11.86
CA SER A 287 -9.58 5.37 12.47
C SER A 287 -9.61 5.23 13.98
N GLU A 288 -9.39 4.03 14.53
CA GLU A 288 -9.28 3.80 15.97
C GLU A 288 -8.09 4.58 16.57
N ILE A 289 -6.94 4.60 15.89
CA ILE A 289 -5.80 5.43 16.29
C ILE A 289 -6.18 6.91 16.29
N ILE A 290 -6.76 7.42 15.20
CA ILE A 290 -7.13 8.84 15.08
C ILE A 290 -8.14 9.27 16.15
N LEU A 291 -9.12 8.43 16.45
CA LEU A 291 -10.19 8.72 17.41
C LEU A 291 -9.75 8.61 18.88
N SER A 292 -8.73 7.80 19.17
CA SER A 292 -8.15 7.65 20.52
C SER A 292 -7.10 8.71 20.87
N SER A 293 -6.81 9.62 19.93
CA SER A 293 -5.68 10.56 19.96
C SER A 293 -6.07 12.01 20.21
#